data_AF-A0A0M8WI66-F1
#
_entry.id   AF-A0A0M8WI66-F1
#
_cell.length_a   1.000
_cell.length_b   1.000
_cell.length_c   1.000
_cell.angle_alpha   90.00
_cell.angle_beta   90.00
_cell.angle_gamma   90.00
#
_symmetry.space_group_name_H-M   'P 1'
#
loop_
_entity.id
_entity.type
_entity.pdbx_description
1 polymer ?
#
loop_
_entity_poly.entity_id
_entity_poly.type
_entity_poly.pdbx_seq_one_letter_code
_entity_poly.pdbx_strand_id
1 'polypeptide(L)'
;MRSVLELLREYGFGDDEEQQEPLSLEFGTTYTSGEWCRVSDTTDLATRLIAETPEVAFTSYEEPYEDRLGTTCTHVPGLGADWAACDEDGAPVVRRADVLKWMPLPIEVREANLGVPWQTAIAAMPRGTATEPDSFDTWWDRRTADVQVADGQAEGQDLIFVGVGDSDEVDAILAGHGFLRANPWVALDENGPLFRTAIYRSPVN
;
A
#
# COMPACT_ATOMS: atom_id res chain seq x y z
N MET A 1 -1.69 2.74 -2.69
CA MET A 1 -2.98 2.40 -2.03
C MET A 1 -3.47 1.01 -2.40
N ARG A 2 -3.61 0.68 -3.70
CA ARG A 2 -4.00 -0.68 -4.13
C ARG A 2 -3.05 -1.77 -3.58
N SER A 3 -1.75 -1.58 -3.74
CA SER A 3 -0.72 -2.46 -3.16
C SER A 3 -0.83 -2.59 -1.64
N VAL A 4 -1.14 -1.50 -0.92
CA VAL A 4 -1.37 -1.55 0.54
C VAL A 4 -2.55 -2.45 0.87
N LEU A 5 -3.69 -2.27 0.21
CA LEU A 5 -4.91 -3.04 0.48
C LEU A 5 -4.77 -4.50 0.07
N GLU A 6 -4.11 -4.78 -1.05
CA GLU A 6 -3.78 -6.15 -1.48
C GLU A 6 -2.89 -6.85 -0.44
N LEU A 7 -1.87 -6.16 0.08
CA LEU A 7 -1.04 -6.67 1.17
C LEU A 7 -1.85 -6.89 2.46
N LEU A 8 -2.67 -5.92 2.88
CA LEU A 8 -3.51 -6.09 4.07
C LEU A 8 -4.45 -7.30 3.93
N ARG A 9 -5.07 -7.50 2.77
CA ARG A 9 -5.92 -8.66 2.48
C ARG A 9 -5.18 -9.99 2.52
N GLU A 10 -3.99 -10.06 1.94
CA GLU A 10 -3.17 -11.28 1.94
C GLU A 10 -2.89 -11.77 3.38
N TYR A 11 -2.81 -10.84 4.33
CA TYR A 11 -2.59 -11.11 5.74
C TYR A 11 -3.89 -11.16 6.58
N GLY A 12 -5.06 -11.16 5.95
CA GLY A 12 -6.36 -11.30 6.63
C GLY A 12 -6.88 -10.02 7.29
N PHE A 13 -6.35 -8.86 6.93
CA PHE A 13 -6.78 -7.53 7.42
C PHE A 13 -7.76 -6.81 6.50
N GLY A 14 -8.27 -7.47 5.45
CA GLY A 14 -9.29 -6.92 4.57
C GLY A 14 -10.61 -7.68 4.64
N ASP A 15 -11.71 -7.00 4.35
CA ASP A 15 -13.01 -7.66 4.19
C ASP A 15 -13.00 -8.52 2.91
N ASP A 16 -13.33 -9.80 3.08
CA ASP A 16 -13.38 -10.86 2.05
C ASP A 16 -14.60 -10.77 1.11
N GLU A 17 -15.32 -9.65 1.11
CA GLU A 17 -16.44 -9.51 0.20
C GLU A 17 -15.94 -9.30 -1.24
N GLU A 18 -16.33 -10.22 -2.12
CA GLU A 18 -16.12 -10.22 -3.57
C GLU A 18 -16.50 -8.87 -4.20
N GLN A 19 -15.60 -7.89 -4.24
CA GLN A 19 -15.98 -6.53 -4.63
C GLN A 19 -15.45 -6.10 -6.00
N GLN A 20 -16.42 -5.82 -6.87
CA GLN A 20 -16.31 -4.95 -8.05
C GLN A 20 -16.40 -3.44 -7.68
N GLU A 21 -16.44 -3.09 -6.39
CA GLU A 21 -16.58 -1.71 -5.91
C GLU A 21 -15.22 -1.05 -5.58
N PRO A 22 -15.13 0.29 -5.64
CA PRO A 22 -13.93 1.02 -5.25
C PRO A 22 -13.56 0.73 -3.80
N LEU A 23 -12.31 0.28 -3.58
CA LEU A 23 -11.84 -0.02 -2.24
C LEU A 23 -11.63 1.26 -1.44
N SER A 24 -11.88 1.22 -0.13
CA SER A 24 -11.59 2.33 0.75
C SER A 24 -10.60 1.94 1.84
N LEU A 25 -9.70 2.86 2.17
CA LEU A 25 -8.71 2.74 3.23
C LEU A 25 -8.95 3.87 4.23
N GLU A 26 -9.22 3.53 5.49
CA GLU A 26 -9.38 4.48 6.57
C GLU A 26 -8.04 4.76 7.24
N PHE A 27 -7.62 6.02 7.19
CA PHE A 27 -6.40 6.51 7.82
C PHE A 27 -6.59 6.76 9.31
N GLY A 28 -5.64 6.26 10.11
CA GLY A 28 -5.67 6.38 11.56
C GLY A 28 -6.63 5.40 12.25
N THR A 29 -7.12 4.41 11.51
CA THR A 29 -7.91 3.29 12.05
C THR A 29 -7.01 2.07 12.25
N THR A 30 -7.24 1.32 13.33
CA THR A 30 -6.57 0.03 13.58
C THR A 30 -7.25 -1.07 12.78
N TYR A 31 -6.47 -1.83 12.03
CA TYR A 31 -6.93 -3.03 11.34
C TYR A 31 -6.51 -4.26 12.15
N THR A 32 -7.46 -5.14 12.45
CA THR A 32 -7.23 -6.38 13.21
C THR A 32 -7.70 -7.57 12.39
N SER A 33 -6.91 -8.65 12.33
CA SER A 33 -7.33 -9.86 11.64
C SER A 33 -8.44 -10.55 12.44
N GLY A 34 -9.50 -10.99 11.76
CA GLY A 34 -10.52 -11.86 12.37
C GLY A 34 -10.05 -13.30 12.57
N GLU A 35 -8.96 -13.67 11.90
CA GLU A 35 -8.32 -14.98 11.98
C GLU A 35 -7.01 -14.93 12.77
N TRP A 36 -6.51 -16.11 13.14
CA TRP A 36 -5.22 -16.27 13.80
C TRP A 36 -4.08 -16.02 12.82
N CYS A 37 -3.45 -14.83 12.87
CA CYS A 37 -2.15 -14.61 12.23
C CYS A 37 -1.09 -15.49 12.90
N ARG A 38 -0.13 -15.97 12.11
CA ARG A 38 1.04 -16.69 12.63
C ARG A 38 1.99 -15.69 13.30
N VAL A 39 2.75 -16.19 14.27
CA VAL A 39 3.88 -15.46 14.85
C VAL A 39 4.81 -15.01 13.72
N SER A 40 5.20 -13.74 13.73
CA SER A 40 5.98 -13.01 12.70
C SER A 40 5.21 -12.50 11.46
N ASP A 41 3.92 -12.83 11.27
CA ASP A 41 3.17 -12.34 10.10
C ASP A 41 3.13 -10.82 10.05
N THR A 42 3.04 -10.15 11.21
CA THR A 42 3.05 -8.68 11.29
C THR A 42 4.41 -8.10 10.86
N THR A 43 5.50 -8.80 11.17
CA THR A 43 6.87 -8.38 10.79
C THR A 43 7.06 -8.53 9.28
N ASP A 44 6.57 -9.61 8.70
CA ASP A 44 6.62 -9.85 7.26
C ASP A 44 5.75 -8.84 6.50
N LEU A 45 4.53 -8.58 6.98
CA LEU A 45 3.64 -7.54 6.44
C LEU A 45 4.32 -6.16 6.46
N ALA A 46 4.88 -5.75 7.60
CA ALA A 46 5.57 -4.47 7.72
C ALA A 46 6.76 -4.37 6.75
N THR A 47 7.55 -5.44 6.63
CA THR A 47 8.68 -5.50 5.70
C THR A 47 8.23 -5.32 4.25
N ARG A 48 7.13 -5.98 3.87
CA ARG A 48 6.55 -5.85 2.52
C ARG A 48 5.96 -4.47 2.27
N LEU A 49 5.22 -3.90 3.23
CA LEU A 49 4.71 -2.53 3.12
C LEU A 49 5.84 -1.51 2.92
N ILE A 50 6.97 -1.65 3.63
CA ILE A 50 8.14 -0.78 3.45
C ILE A 50 8.75 -0.95 2.06
N ALA A 51 8.84 -2.18 1.55
CA ALA A 51 9.48 -2.47 0.28
C ALA A 51 8.62 -2.09 -0.93
N GLU A 52 7.31 -2.36 -0.86
CA GLU A 52 6.37 -2.20 -1.97
C GLU A 52 5.66 -0.84 -1.95
N THR A 53 5.57 -0.21 -0.78
CA THR A 53 4.91 1.10 -0.58
C THR A 53 5.70 2.01 0.37
N PRO A 54 6.98 2.33 0.06
CA PRO A 54 7.86 3.11 0.94
C PRO A 54 7.34 4.52 1.26
N GLU A 55 6.44 5.05 0.43
CA GLU A 55 5.77 6.34 0.57
C GLU A 55 4.62 6.35 1.60
N VAL A 56 4.20 5.19 2.09
CA VAL A 56 3.13 5.07 3.08
C VAL A 56 3.72 5.08 4.48
N ALA A 57 3.04 5.75 5.41
CA ALA A 57 3.37 5.66 6.83
C ALA A 57 2.37 4.77 7.56
N PHE A 58 2.86 3.98 8.50
CA PHE A 58 2.03 3.05 9.26
C PHE A 58 2.71 2.67 10.58
N THR A 59 1.90 2.14 11.50
CA THR A 59 2.36 1.37 12.64
C THR A 59 1.69 0.00 12.57
N SER A 60 2.48 -1.06 12.72
CA SER A 60 1.99 -2.42 12.90
C SER A 60 2.53 -2.97 14.21
N TYR A 61 1.79 -3.89 14.83
CA TYR A 61 2.32 -4.62 15.98
C TYR A 61 1.75 -6.04 16.02
N GLU A 62 2.57 -6.93 16.56
CA GLU A 62 2.21 -8.28 16.94
C GLU A 62 2.11 -8.31 18.46
N GLU A 63 0.98 -8.79 18.99
CA GLU A 63 0.77 -8.93 20.42
C GLU A 63 1.78 -9.91 21.04
N PRO A 64 2.14 -9.74 22.33
CA PRO A 64 2.90 -10.72 23.08
C PRO A 64 2.24 -12.10 23.04
N TYR A 65 3.04 -13.15 22.90
CA TYR A 65 2.56 -14.54 22.91
C TYR A 65 3.39 -15.40 23.86
N GLU A 66 2.69 -16.10 24.75
CA GLU A 66 3.28 -16.93 25.82
C GLU A 66 4.31 -16.16 26.67
N ASP A 67 5.60 -16.50 26.54
CA ASP A 67 6.71 -15.93 27.31
C ASP A 67 7.48 -14.84 26.53
N ARG A 68 6.97 -14.42 25.38
CA ARG A 68 7.62 -13.49 24.47
C ARG A 68 6.88 -12.16 24.43
N LEU A 69 7.64 -11.08 24.45
CA LEU A 69 7.11 -9.75 24.13
C LEU A 69 6.66 -9.72 22.66
N GLY A 70 5.69 -8.85 22.39
CA GLY A 70 5.28 -8.53 21.04
C GLY A 70 6.36 -7.76 20.30
N THR A 71 6.12 -7.47 19.03
CA THR A 71 6.99 -6.63 18.21
C THR A 71 6.15 -5.56 17.52
N THR A 72 6.58 -4.30 17.60
CA THR A 72 5.98 -3.20 16.85
C THR A 72 6.97 -2.63 15.85
N CYS A 73 6.45 -2.24 14.69
CA CYS A 73 7.15 -1.49 13.67
C CYS A 73 6.39 -0.19 13.41
N THR A 74 7.10 0.94 13.43
CA THR A 74 6.57 2.20 12.90
C THR A 74 7.44 2.67 11.76
N HIS A 75 6.84 2.85 10.58
CA HIS A 75 7.51 3.37 9.39
C HIS A 75 6.94 4.72 9.02
N VAL A 76 7.85 5.67 8.74
CA VAL A 76 7.50 7.02 8.27
C VAL A 76 8.41 7.37 7.09
N PRO A 77 7.85 7.76 5.92
CA PRO A 77 8.64 8.19 4.78
C PRO A 77 9.65 9.27 5.15
N GLY A 78 10.91 9.06 4.79
CA GLY A 78 12.03 9.95 5.12
C GLY A 78 12.67 9.73 6.50
N LEU A 79 11.98 9.12 7.47
CA LEU A 79 12.56 8.67 8.74
C LEU A 79 12.98 7.19 8.71
N GLY A 80 12.35 6.39 7.85
CA GLY A 80 12.55 4.94 7.78
C GLY A 80 11.70 4.21 8.83
N ALA A 81 12.11 2.99 9.16
CA ALA A 81 11.41 2.12 10.10
C ALA A 81 12.11 2.07 11.47
N ASP A 82 11.31 2.19 12.52
CA ASP A 82 11.69 1.95 13.92
C ASP A 82 11.02 0.67 14.43
N TRP A 83 11.81 -0.19 15.07
CA TRP A 83 11.38 -1.51 15.54
C TRP A 83 11.63 -1.62 17.04
N ALA A 84 10.61 -2.06 17.79
CA ALA A 84 10.71 -2.25 19.22
C ALA A 84 9.94 -3.49 19.68
N ALA A 85 10.33 -4.04 20.83
CA ALA A 85 9.46 -4.95 21.55
C ALA A 85 8.25 -4.17 22.09
N CYS A 86 7.06 -4.77 22.14
CA CYS A 86 5.86 -4.11 22.63
C CYS A 86 5.04 -4.95 23.63
N ASP A 87 4.10 -4.30 24.31
CA ASP A 87 3.06 -4.93 25.12
C ASP A 87 1.82 -5.28 24.28
N GLU A 88 0.74 -5.70 24.95
CA GLU A 88 -0.53 -6.12 24.33
C GLU A 88 -1.24 -4.99 23.58
N ASP A 89 -0.95 -3.73 23.90
CA ASP A 89 -1.52 -2.57 23.23
C ASP A 89 -0.63 -2.08 22.08
N GLY A 90 0.44 -2.81 21.75
CA GLY A 90 1.43 -2.41 20.76
C GLY A 90 2.36 -1.28 21.23
N ALA A 91 2.31 -0.91 22.52
CA ALA A 91 3.15 0.17 23.04
C ALA A 91 4.60 -0.32 23.23
N PRO A 92 5.62 0.44 22.76
CA PRO A 92 7.01 0.05 22.91
C PRO A 92 7.41 -0.16 24.37
N VAL A 93 7.97 -1.34 24.66
CA VAL A 93 8.49 -1.71 25.98
C VAL A 93 9.99 -1.48 25.99
N VAL A 94 10.43 -0.54 26.81
CA VAL A 94 11.85 -0.22 26.97
C VAL A 94 12.37 -0.79 28.29
N ARG A 95 13.46 -1.57 28.23
CA ARG A 95 14.07 -2.08 29.46
C ARG A 95 14.82 -0.97 30.17
N ARG A 96 14.75 -0.98 31.51
CA ARG A 96 15.48 -0.03 32.36
C ARG A 96 16.98 0.05 32.01
N ALA A 97 17.60 -1.08 31.70
CA ALA A 97 19.02 -1.14 31.34
C ALA A 97 19.33 -0.33 30.07
N ASP A 98 18.45 -0.37 29.07
CA ASP A 98 18.60 0.36 27.82
C ASP A 98 18.44 1.87 28.05
N VAL A 99 17.43 2.27 28.84
CA VAL A 99 17.27 3.67 29.25
C VAL A 99 18.52 4.21 29.94
N LEU A 100 19.07 3.46 30.90
CA LEU A 100 20.30 3.86 31.61
C LEU A 100 21.51 3.98 30.67
N LYS A 101 21.59 3.11 29.65
CA LYS A 101 22.64 3.17 28.62
C LYS A 101 22.50 4.41 27.74
N TRP A 102 21.28 4.85 27.46
CA TRP A 102 21.03 6.02 26.61
C TRP A 102 21.07 7.35 27.37
N MET A 103 20.80 7.36 28.67
CA MET A 103 20.82 8.58 29.50
C MET A 103 21.99 9.55 29.28
N PRO A 104 23.27 9.09 29.14
CA PRO A 104 24.40 10.01 28.90
C PRO A 104 24.51 10.54 27.48
N LEU A 105 23.69 10.07 26.54
CA LEU A 105 23.71 10.49 25.14
C LEU A 105 23.00 11.85 24.95
N PRO A 106 23.28 12.57 23.84
CA PRO A 106 22.54 13.77 23.46
C PRO A 106 21.02 13.53 23.40
N ILE A 107 20.22 14.58 23.63
CA ILE A 107 18.76 14.46 23.71
C ILE A 107 18.15 13.89 22.44
N GLU A 108 18.64 14.32 21.28
CA GLU A 108 18.16 13.89 19.97
C GLU A 108 18.42 12.39 19.76
N VAL A 109 19.57 11.90 20.24
CA VAL A 109 19.92 10.48 20.16
C VAL A 109 19.05 9.66 21.11
N ARG A 110 18.75 10.17 22.31
CA ARG A 110 17.86 9.50 23.26
C ARG A 110 16.44 9.42 22.73
N GLU A 111 15.93 10.50 22.19
CA GLU A 111 14.60 10.58 21.57
C GLU A 111 14.48 9.64 20.37
N ALA A 112 15.51 9.58 19.52
CA ALA A 112 15.56 8.62 18.42
C ALA A 112 15.54 7.16 18.92
N ASN A 113 16.32 6.81 19.96
CA ASN A 113 16.29 5.46 20.56
C ASN A 113 14.94 5.11 21.22
N LEU A 114 14.14 6.13 21.56
CA LEU A 114 12.81 5.96 22.15
C LEU A 114 11.69 6.00 21.11
N GLY A 115 12.01 6.08 19.81
CA GLY A 115 11.02 6.15 18.74
C GLY A 115 10.24 7.46 18.66
N VAL A 116 10.65 8.51 19.41
CA VAL A 116 9.89 9.77 19.54
C VAL A 116 9.63 10.47 18.20
N PRO A 117 10.62 10.57 17.26
CA PRO A 117 10.38 11.17 15.95
C PRO A 117 9.25 10.47 15.16
N TRP A 118 9.22 9.13 15.19
CA TRP A 118 8.21 8.33 14.51
C TRP A 118 6.83 8.51 15.13
N GLN A 119 6.72 8.40 16.45
CA GLN A 119 5.45 8.61 17.17
C GLN A 119 4.89 10.01 16.92
N THR A 120 5.75 11.03 16.93
CA THR A 120 5.36 12.42 16.66
C THR A 120 4.85 12.58 15.23
N ALA A 121 5.53 11.98 14.26
CA ALA A 121 5.13 12.04 12.86
C ALA A 121 3.79 11.33 12.61
N ILE A 122 3.59 10.11 13.14
CA ILE A 122 2.31 9.39 13.05
C ILE A 122 1.18 10.18 13.71
N ALA A 123 1.40 10.74 14.90
CA ALA A 123 0.39 11.51 15.62
C ALA A 123 -0.04 12.79 14.87
N ALA A 124 0.84 13.35 14.03
CA ALA A 124 0.56 14.53 13.23
C ALA A 124 -0.18 14.22 11.90
N MET A 125 -0.35 12.94 11.55
CA MET A 125 -0.97 12.55 10.28
C MET A 125 -2.46 12.86 10.24
N PRO A 126 -2.99 13.25 9.06
CA PRO A 126 -4.42 13.44 8.89
C PRO A 126 -5.16 12.12 9.05
N ARG A 127 -6.40 12.21 9.54
CA ARG A 127 -7.37 11.11 9.56
C ARG A 127 -8.35 11.26 8.41
N GLY A 128 -8.99 10.17 8.02
CA GLY A 128 -10.05 10.19 7.00
C GLY A 128 -10.11 8.89 6.23
N THR A 129 -10.71 8.95 5.05
CA THR A 129 -10.87 7.80 4.16
C THR A 129 -10.31 8.17 2.79
N ALA A 130 -9.44 7.33 2.25
CA ALA A 130 -9.09 7.36 0.85
C ALA A 130 -9.87 6.27 0.11
N THR A 131 -10.50 6.64 -0.99
CA THR A 131 -11.19 5.70 -1.87
C THR A 131 -10.36 5.50 -3.12
N GLU A 132 -10.37 4.28 -3.64
CA GLU A 132 -9.74 3.94 -4.90
C GLU A 132 -10.37 4.76 -6.02
N PRO A 133 -9.56 5.40 -6.87
CA PRO A 133 -10.11 6.05 -8.05
C PRO A 133 -10.89 5.05 -8.90
N ASP A 134 -11.90 5.53 -9.61
CA ASP A 134 -12.64 4.70 -10.56
C ASP A 134 -11.67 4.07 -11.57
N SER A 135 -11.75 2.75 -11.72
CA SER A 135 -10.99 2.00 -12.72
C SER A 135 -11.76 1.90 -14.03
N PHE A 136 -11.04 2.00 -15.14
CA PHE A 136 -11.56 1.82 -16.49
C PHE A 136 -10.98 0.55 -17.07
N ASP A 137 -11.85 -0.31 -17.59
CA ASP A 137 -11.42 -1.49 -18.33
C ASP A 137 -10.77 -1.06 -19.64
N THR A 138 -9.57 -1.59 -19.89
CA THR A 138 -8.80 -1.24 -21.08
C THR A 138 -8.35 -2.49 -21.80
N TRP A 139 -8.58 -2.53 -23.11
CA TRP A 139 -8.17 -3.61 -23.99
C TRP A 139 -7.13 -3.11 -24.99
N TRP A 140 -6.20 -3.98 -25.33
CA TRP A 140 -5.22 -3.75 -26.40
C TRP A 140 -5.17 -4.96 -27.31
N ASP A 141 -5.57 -4.77 -28.58
CA ASP A 141 -5.44 -5.78 -29.63
C ASP A 141 -4.21 -5.50 -30.49
N ARG A 142 -3.17 -6.31 -30.32
CA ARG A 142 -1.92 -6.23 -31.09
C ARG A 142 -2.09 -6.59 -32.57
N ARG A 143 -3.16 -7.28 -32.97
CA ARG A 143 -3.42 -7.60 -34.38
C ARG A 143 -3.82 -6.34 -35.15
N THR A 144 -4.64 -5.50 -34.54
CA THR A 144 -5.12 -4.25 -35.13
C THR A 144 -4.33 -3.03 -34.67
N ALA A 145 -3.50 -3.21 -33.63
CA ALA A 145 -2.76 -2.15 -32.95
C ALA A 145 -3.69 -1.11 -32.29
N ASP A 146 -4.87 -1.55 -31.84
CA ASP A 146 -5.89 -0.69 -31.24
C ASP A 146 -5.93 -0.84 -29.72
N VAL A 147 -6.09 0.28 -29.03
CA VAL A 147 -6.30 0.35 -27.59
C VAL A 147 -7.67 0.97 -27.34
N GLN A 148 -8.50 0.32 -26.54
CA GLN A 148 -9.83 0.78 -26.18
C GLN A 148 -9.93 0.91 -24.67
N VAL A 149 -10.31 2.10 -24.19
CA VAL A 149 -10.66 2.37 -22.80
C VAL A 149 -12.18 2.46 -22.72
N ALA A 150 -12.81 1.51 -22.01
CA ALA A 150 -14.24 1.54 -21.74
C ALA A 150 -14.61 2.81 -20.99
N ASP A 151 -15.66 3.52 -21.40
CA ASP A 151 -16.18 4.71 -20.70
C ASP A 151 -15.10 5.79 -20.41
N GLY A 152 -14.03 5.84 -21.23
CA GLY A 152 -12.88 6.72 -21.04
C GLY A 152 -13.18 8.21 -21.22
N GLN A 153 -14.35 8.59 -21.74
CA GLN A 153 -14.78 9.97 -21.95
C GLN A 153 -15.79 10.46 -20.90
N ALA A 154 -15.98 11.78 -20.81
CA ALA A 154 -16.87 12.42 -19.83
C ALA A 154 -18.37 12.04 -19.99
N GLU A 155 -18.76 11.44 -21.11
CA GLU A 155 -20.13 11.00 -21.40
C GLU A 155 -20.29 9.47 -21.39
N GLY A 156 -19.32 8.72 -20.88
CA GLY A 156 -19.36 7.24 -20.91
C GLY A 156 -19.22 6.67 -22.32
N GLN A 157 -18.42 7.33 -23.16
CA GLN A 157 -18.04 6.81 -24.46
C GLN A 157 -16.65 6.21 -24.40
N ASP A 158 -16.43 5.16 -25.19
CA ASP A 158 -15.14 4.52 -25.31
C ASP A 158 -14.12 5.45 -25.95
N LEU A 159 -12.90 5.42 -25.42
CA LEU A 159 -11.76 6.11 -26.00
C LEU A 159 -10.92 5.09 -26.78
N ILE A 160 -10.71 5.33 -28.08
CA ILE A 160 -9.98 4.42 -28.96
C ILE A 160 -8.72 5.10 -29.48
N PHE A 161 -7.58 4.44 -29.31
CA PHE A 161 -6.30 4.80 -29.91
C PHE A 161 -5.91 3.74 -30.93
N VAL A 162 -5.29 4.16 -32.03
CA VAL A 162 -4.94 3.26 -33.15
C VAL A 162 -3.45 3.37 -33.47
N GLY A 163 -2.87 2.26 -33.91
CA GLY A 163 -1.48 2.20 -34.39
C GLY A 163 -0.41 2.09 -33.30
N VAL A 164 -0.71 1.40 -32.19
CA VAL A 164 0.22 1.24 -31.05
C VAL A 164 0.93 -0.13 -31.09
N GLY A 165 2.26 -0.12 -31.18
CA GLY A 165 3.04 -1.31 -31.51
C GLY A 165 3.46 -2.18 -30.33
N ASP A 166 3.69 -1.56 -29.17
CA ASP A 166 4.11 -2.24 -27.94
C ASP A 166 3.50 -1.63 -26.67
N SER A 167 3.69 -2.32 -25.54
CA SER A 167 3.07 -1.94 -24.27
C SER A 167 3.57 -0.60 -23.72
N ASP A 168 4.81 -0.23 -24.01
CA ASP A 168 5.39 1.01 -23.50
C ASP A 168 4.81 2.21 -24.26
N GLU A 169 4.58 2.05 -25.57
CA GLU A 169 3.83 3.03 -26.37
C GLU A 169 2.37 3.15 -25.92
N VAL A 170 1.71 2.04 -25.57
CA VAL A 170 0.33 2.09 -25.03
C VAL A 170 0.30 2.86 -23.72
N ASP A 171 1.19 2.52 -22.79
CA ASP A 171 1.26 3.17 -21.48
C ASP A 171 1.57 4.68 -21.63
N ALA A 172 2.43 5.07 -22.58
CA ALA A 172 2.73 6.47 -22.88
C ALA A 172 1.54 7.24 -23.48
N ILE A 173 0.77 6.62 -24.38
CA ILE A 173 -0.44 7.23 -24.96
C ILE A 173 -1.50 7.42 -23.88
N LEU A 174 -1.72 6.40 -23.04
CA LEU A 174 -2.65 6.49 -21.91
C LEU A 174 -2.24 7.58 -20.94
N ALA A 175 -0.95 7.66 -20.58
CA ALA A 175 -0.41 8.73 -19.74
C ALA A 175 -0.60 10.12 -20.36
N GLY A 176 -0.39 10.26 -21.67
CA GLY A 176 -0.64 11.50 -22.42
C GLY A 176 -2.11 11.95 -22.39
N HIS A 177 -3.05 11.02 -22.14
CA HIS A 177 -4.48 11.30 -22.00
C HIS A 177 -4.94 11.32 -20.53
N GLY A 178 -3.99 11.37 -19.59
CA GLY A 178 -4.28 11.48 -18.18
C GLY A 178 -4.75 10.17 -17.55
N PHE A 179 -4.31 9.03 -18.07
CA PHE A 179 -4.54 7.72 -17.44
C PHE A 179 -3.24 7.09 -16.96
N LEU A 180 -3.32 6.33 -15.85
CA LEU A 180 -2.22 5.54 -15.32
C LEU A 180 -2.63 4.09 -15.21
N ARG A 181 -1.75 3.18 -15.62
CA ARG A 181 -2.01 1.75 -15.56
C ARG A 181 -2.05 1.26 -14.11
N ALA A 182 -3.11 0.52 -13.77
CA ALA A 182 -3.31 -0.08 -12.45
C ALA A 182 -2.52 -1.39 -12.29
N ASN A 183 -2.60 -2.25 -13.31
CA ASN A 183 -2.14 -3.62 -13.28
C ASN A 183 -1.26 -3.95 -14.49
N PRO A 184 -0.39 -4.98 -14.42
CA PRO A 184 0.25 -5.50 -15.61
C PRO A 184 -0.77 -5.92 -16.68
N TRP A 185 -0.37 -5.87 -17.95
CA TRP A 185 -1.19 -6.39 -19.05
C TRP A 185 -1.34 -7.91 -18.94
N VAL A 186 -2.59 -8.38 -18.95
CA VAL A 186 -2.92 -9.81 -18.90
C VAL A 186 -3.43 -10.26 -20.27
N ALA A 187 -2.81 -11.29 -20.85
CA ALA A 187 -3.28 -11.89 -22.09
C ALA A 187 -4.61 -12.62 -21.89
N LEU A 188 -5.57 -12.41 -22.78
CA LEU A 188 -6.90 -13.02 -22.71
C LEU A 188 -7.01 -14.37 -23.44
N ASP A 189 -6.03 -14.71 -24.28
CA ASP A 189 -5.92 -16.02 -24.92
C ASP A 189 -4.46 -16.53 -24.90
N GLU A 190 -4.26 -17.84 -25.08
CA GLU A 190 -2.92 -18.47 -25.07
C GLU A 190 -2.01 -17.98 -26.19
N ASN A 191 -2.57 -17.40 -27.26
CA ASN A 191 -1.83 -16.89 -28.42
C ASN A 191 -1.52 -15.38 -28.32
N GLY A 192 -2.02 -14.72 -27.27
CA GLY A 192 -1.67 -13.39 -26.76
C GLY A 192 -1.62 -12.22 -27.74
N PRO A 193 -2.62 -11.96 -28.61
CA PRO A 193 -2.73 -10.65 -29.25
C PRO A 193 -3.63 -9.69 -28.48
N LEU A 194 -4.62 -10.20 -27.74
CA LEU A 194 -5.56 -9.39 -26.98
C LEU A 194 -5.17 -9.38 -25.51
N PHE A 195 -4.96 -8.18 -24.97
CA PHE A 195 -4.61 -7.95 -23.59
C PHE A 195 -5.67 -7.10 -22.91
N ARG A 196 -5.82 -7.29 -21.61
CA ARG A 196 -6.63 -6.44 -20.74
C ARG A 196 -5.78 -5.90 -19.61
N THR A 197 -6.07 -4.67 -19.19
CA THR A 197 -5.67 -4.13 -17.91
C THR A 197 -6.76 -3.21 -17.36
N ALA A 198 -6.63 -2.82 -16.10
CA ALA A 198 -7.37 -1.72 -15.51
C ALA A 198 -6.47 -0.46 -15.52
N ILE A 199 -7.06 0.70 -15.75
CA ILE A 199 -6.38 2.00 -15.66
C ILE A 199 -7.21 2.94 -14.78
N TYR A 200 -6.58 3.97 -14.23
CA TYR A 200 -7.27 5.04 -13.51
C TYR A 200 -7.02 6.37 -14.18
N ARG A 201 -7.91 7.35 -13.94
CA ARG A 201 -7.56 8.74 -14.24
C ARG A 201 -6.44 9.19 -13.31
N SER A 202 -5.39 9.75 -13.89
CA SER A 202 -4.36 10.46 -13.12
C SER A 202 -5.02 11.59 -12.34
N PRO A 203 -4.66 11.80 -11.06
CA PRO A 203 -5.01 13.04 -10.39
C PRO A 203 -4.47 14.20 -11.24
N VAL A 204 -5.37 15.15 -11.55
CA VAL A 204 -5.01 16.34 -12.34
C VAL A 204 -3.98 17.12 -11.54
N ASN A 205 -2.79 17.34 -12.10
CA ASN A 205 -1.80 18.27 -11.54
C ASN A 205 -2.33 19.71 -11.59
#